data_AF-A0A946VYV9-F1
#
_entry.id   AF-A0A946VYV9-F1
#
_cell.length_a   1.000
_cell.length_b   1.000
_cell.length_c   1.000
_cell.angle_alpha   90.00
_cell.angle_beta   90.00
_cell.angle_gamma   90.00
#
_symmetry.space_group_name_H-M   'P 1'
#
loop_
_entity.id
_entity.type
_entity.pdbx_description
1 polymer ?
#
loop_
_entity_poly.entity_id
_entity_poly.type
_entity_poly.pdbx_seq_one_letter_code
_entity_poly.pdbx_strand_id
1 'polypeptide(L)'
;MISEHLHTQLLENMSTAVLLLDGELRLSHINAAAEGLLGLSGSRHRNEPIDKLLLEADETRRILQETLSSGQPHTQREAVFKSLHGSDIVKATVDYTATPIDDIPGSALIVEIQPIDRLLQINKEARLFTSQESSNALLKGLAHEIKNPLGGLRGAAQLLESELNDTAFTEYTSIIIKEADRLRNLVDRMLGPKKPIEFSNLNIHQVLERVMQLIEAEVGDQIELRRDYDPSIPNLSADGER
;
A
#
# COMPACT_ATOMS: atom_id res chain seq x y z
N MET A 1 29.91 -2.54 39.93
CA MET A 1 28.58 -3.05 40.34
C MET A 1 27.43 -2.11 39.95
N ILE A 2 27.31 -0.86 40.41
CA ILE A 2 26.22 0.05 39.96
C ILE A 2 26.36 0.40 38.47
N SER A 3 27.58 0.62 37.98
CA SER A 3 27.84 1.00 36.58
C SER A 3 27.52 -0.11 35.57
N GLU A 4 27.91 -1.36 35.82
CA GLU A 4 27.61 -2.49 34.92
C GLU A 4 26.11 -2.78 34.83
N HIS A 5 25.40 -2.77 35.96
CA HIS A 5 23.96 -2.98 35.96
C HIS A 5 23.23 -1.87 35.18
N LEU A 6 23.68 -0.61 35.34
CA LEU A 6 23.13 0.52 34.59
C LEU A 6 23.39 0.38 33.08
N HIS A 7 24.59 -0.03 32.66
CA HIS A 7 24.89 -0.24 31.23
C HIS A 7 24.04 -1.35 30.61
N THR A 8 23.86 -2.47 31.30
CA THR A 8 22.95 -3.54 30.84
C THR A 8 21.53 -3.03 30.75
N GLN A 9 21.02 -2.34 31.78
CA GLN A 9 19.67 -1.79 31.74
C GLN A 9 19.47 -0.77 30.62
N LEU A 10 20.46 0.08 30.33
CA LEU A 10 20.39 1.00 29.21
C LEU A 10 20.25 0.25 27.89
N LEU A 11 21.11 -0.76 27.64
CA LEU A 11 21.07 -1.56 26.41
C LEU A 11 19.74 -2.31 26.22
N GLU A 12 19.22 -2.90 27.31
CA GLU A 12 17.94 -3.62 27.29
C GLU A 12 16.72 -2.70 27.08
N ASN A 13 16.84 -1.40 27.38
CA ASN A 13 15.77 -0.42 27.18
C ASN A 13 15.93 0.41 25.89
N MET A 14 16.94 0.13 25.07
CA MET A 14 17.06 0.78 23.76
C MET A 14 15.97 0.30 22.80
N SER A 15 15.45 1.20 21.96
CA SER A 15 14.52 0.84 20.89
C SER A 15 15.21 0.20 19.68
N THR A 16 16.51 0.47 19.50
CA THR A 16 17.33 -0.13 18.45
C THR A 16 17.66 -1.58 18.82
N ALA A 17 17.49 -2.49 17.86
CA ALA A 17 17.90 -3.87 18.01
C ALA A 17 19.44 -3.96 17.94
N VAL A 18 20.08 -4.57 18.94
CA VAL A 18 21.53 -4.68 19.02
C VAL A 18 21.93 -6.14 19.26
N LEU A 19 22.85 -6.63 18.45
CA LEU A 19 23.53 -7.92 18.63
C LEU A 19 25.01 -7.69 18.92
N LEU A 20 25.61 -8.58 19.71
CA LEU A 20 27.05 -8.72 19.85
C LEU A 20 27.46 -10.09 19.32
N LEU A 21 28.38 -10.11 18.37
CA LEU A 21 28.98 -11.33 17.84
C LEU A 21 30.43 -11.46 18.30
N ASP A 22 30.91 -12.69 18.48
CA ASP A 22 32.32 -12.99 18.69
C ASP A 22 33.11 -13.07 17.37
N GLY A 23 34.40 -13.41 17.45
CA GLY A 23 35.30 -13.46 16.30
C GLY A 23 34.96 -14.57 15.29
N GLU A 24 34.20 -15.57 15.73
CA GLU A 24 33.65 -16.63 14.90
C GLU A 24 32.24 -16.32 14.37
N LEU A 25 31.75 -15.10 14.55
CA LEU A 25 30.41 -14.63 14.20
C LEU A 25 29.29 -15.41 14.90
N ARG A 26 29.49 -15.77 16.16
CA ARG A 26 28.48 -16.39 17.01
C ARG A 26 27.89 -15.38 17.97
N LEU A 27 26.59 -15.55 18.26
CA LEU A 27 25.83 -14.63 19.10
C LEU A 27 26.31 -14.68 20.55
N SER A 28 26.99 -13.61 20.99
CA SER A 28 27.43 -13.42 22.37
C SER A 28 26.37 -12.73 23.22
N HIS A 29 25.69 -11.72 22.66
CA HIS A 29 24.64 -10.97 23.34
C HIS A 29 23.58 -10.43 22.38
N ILE A 30 22.38 -10.20 22.90
CA ILE A 30 21.20 -9.68 22.20
C ILE A 30 20.37 -8.90 23.21
N ASN A 31 19.91 -7.71 22.85
CA ASN A 31 19.03 -6.91 23.71
C ASN A 31 17.54 -7.21 23.45
N ALA A 32 16.67 -6.76 24.35
CA ALA A 32 15.22 -6.96 24.26
C ALA A 32 14.60 -6.48 22.92
N ALA A 33 15.09 -5.38 22.34
CA ALA A 33 14.60 -4.91 21.04
C ALA A 33 14.94 -5.89 19.90
N ALA A 34 16.15 -6.45 19.90
CA ALA A 34 16.55 -7.46 18.93
C ALA A 34 15.84 -8.80 19.17
N GLU A 35 15.60 -9.20 20.43
CA GLU A 35 14.75 -10.36 20.75
C GLU A 35 13.35 -10.20 20.18
N GLY A 36 12.74 -9.02 20.37
CA GLY A 36 11.42 -8.70 19.83
C GLY A 36 11.38 -8.66 18.30
N LEU A 37 12.41 -8.09 17.66
CA LEU A 37 12.51 -8.01 16.20
C LEU A 37 12.67 -9.39 15.55
N LEU A 38 13.55 -10.22 16.11
CA LEU A 38 13.88 -11.54 15.56
C LEU A 38 12.96 -12.64 16.09
N GLY A 39 12.15 -12.36 17.11
CA GLY A 39 11.28 -13.34 17.75
C GLY A 39 12.05 -14.46 18.47
N LEU A 40 13.25 -14.15 18.97
CA LEU A 40 14.17 -15.10 19.59
C LEU A 40 14.29 -14.85 21.08
N SER A 41 14.65 -15.90 21.83
CA SER A 41 15.13 -15.74 23.20
C SER A 41 16.66 -15.80 23.23
N GLY A 42 17.31 -14.72 23.63
CA GLY A 42 18.76 -14.60 23.75
C GLY A 42 19.38 -15.66 24.66
N SER A 43 18.66 -16.08 25.70
CA SER A 43 19.09 -17.17 26.58
C SER A 43 19.24 -18.52 25.86
N ARG A 44 18.41 -18.78 24.83
CA ARG A 44 18.39 -20.05 24.08
C ARG A 44 19.31 -20.05 22.88
N HIS A 45 19.56 -18.87 22.30
CA HIS A 45 20.31 -18.71 21.06
C HIS A 45 21.75 -18.19 21.28
N ARG A 46 22.20 -18.08 22.54
CA ARG A 46 23.59 -17.78 22.86
C ARG A 46 24.52 -18.82 22.23
N ASN A 47 25.62 -18.33 21.66
CA ASN A 47 26.66 -19.10 20.97
C ASN A 47 26.20 -19.76 19.65
N GLU A 48 25.01 -19.43 19.14
CA GLU A 48 24.61 -19.85 17.80
C GLU A 48 25.28 -19.01 16.71
N PRO A 49 25.65 -19.61 15.56
CA PRO A 49 26.20 -18.86 14.44
C PRO A 49 25.13 -17.94 13.84
N ILE A 50 25.53 -16.73 13.45
CA ILE A 50 24.63 -15.71 12.89
C ILE A 50 23.84 -16.22 11.67
N ASP A 51 24.42 -17.14 10.89
CA ASP A 51 23.80 -17.78 9.72
C ASP A 51 22.42 -18.39 10.01
N LYS A 52 22.22 -18.90 11.23
CA LYS A 52 20.91 -19.46 11.62
C LYS A 52 19.82 -18.41 11.67
N LEU A 53 20.17 -17.16 11.94
CA LEU A 53 19.26 -16.01 12.07
C LEU A 53 19.00 -15.31 10.73
N LEU A 54 19.71 -15.70 9.66
CA LEU A 54 19.65 -15.07 8.35
C LEU A 54 18.89 -15.93 7.34
N LEU A 55 18.11 -15.30 6.45
CA LEU A 55 17.49 -15.99 5.31
C LEU A 55 18.49 -16.19 4.17
N GLU A 56 19.35 -15.20 3.94
CA GLU A 56 20.39 -15.19 2.89
C GLU A 56 21.78 -15.10 3.54
N ALA A 57 22.19 -16.18 4.19
CA ALA A 57 23.33 -16.17 5.10
C ALA A 57 24.69 -15.87 4.43
N ASP A 58 24.90 -16.28 3.17
CA ASP A 58 26.22 -16.24 2.55
C ASP A 58 26.76 -14.82 2.34
N GLU A 59 25.92 -13.90 1.84
CA GLU A 59 26.34 -12.52 1.57
C GLU A 59 26.55 -11.73 2.86
N THR A 60 25.57 -11.77 3.77
CA THR A 60 25.67 -11.09 5.06
C THR A 60 26.85 -11.62 5.86
N ARG A 61 27.08 -12.94 5.90
CA ARG A 61 28.24 -13.51 6.60
C ARG A 61 29.55 -12.98 6.03
N ARG A 62 29.70 -12.96 4.70
CA ARG A 62 30.90 -12.42 4.04
C ARG A 62 31.14 -10.96 4.44
N ILE A 63 30.11 -10.13 4.41
CA ILE A 63 30.19 -8.71 4.80
C ILE A 63 30.63 -8.58 6.27
N LEU A 64 30.05 -9.37 7.19
CA LEU A 64 30.41 -9.33 8.60
C LEU A 64 31.87 -9.78 8.83
N GLN A 65 32.35 -10.79 8.10
CA GLN A 65 33.75 -11.22 8.13
C GLN A 65 34.72 -10.15 7.59
N GLU A 66 34.36 -9.52 6.46
CA GLU A 66 35.13 -8.41 5.89
C GLU A 66 35.20 -7.22 6.86
N THR A 67 34.09 -6.89 7.51
CA THR A 67 33.99 -5.84 8.54
C THR A 67 34.92 -6.14 9.73
N LEU A 68 34.89 -7.38 10.22
CA LEU A 68 35.75 -7.82 11.32
C LEU A 68 37.24 -7.78 10.95
N SER A 69 37.60 -8.23 9.75
CA SER A 69 38.99 -8.28 9.29
C SER A 69 39.58 -6.92 8.92
N SER A 70 38.75 -6.00 8.41
CA SER A 70 39.16 -4.65 8.01
C SER A 70 39.21 -3.67 9.17
N GLY A 71 38.50 -3.96 10.27
CA GLY A 71 38.35 -3.04 11.41
C GLY A 71 37.52 -1.80 11.09
N GLN A 72 36.84 -1.76 9.95
CA GLN A 72 36.01 -0.62 9.53
C GLN A 72 34.52 -0.94 9.65
N PRO A 73 33.70 -0.02 10.19
CA PRO A 73 32.25 -0.22 10.24
C PRO A 73 31.64 -0.35 8.84
N HIS A 74 30.61 -1.19 8.72
CA HIS A 74 29.89 -1.41 7.47
C HIS A 74 28.38 -1.32 7.69
N THR A 75 27.69 -0.58 6.81
CA THR A 75 26.23 -0.49 6.80
C THR A 75 25.68 -1.19 5.57
N GLN A 76 24.79 -2.17 5.78
CA GLN A 76 24.05 -2.85 4.73
C GLN A 76 22.59 -2.40 4.77
N ARG A 77 22.00 -2.21 3.58
CA ARG A 77 20.60 -1.82 3.43
C ARG A 77 19.74 -2.96 2.89
N GLU A 78 18.47 -2.94 3.26
CA GLU A 78 17.44 -3.87 2.78
C GLU A 78 17.82 -5.34 2.91
N ALA A 79 18.59 -5.70 3.96
CA ALA A 79 18.93 -7.08 4.25
C ALA A 79 17.71 -7.85 4.79
N VAL A 80 17.68 -9.16 4.57
CA VAL A 80 16.53 -10.00 4.95
C VAL A 80 16.91 -10.96 6.07
N PHE A 81 16.34 -10.71 7.25
CA PHE A 81 16.56 -11.49 8.47
C PHE A 81 15.38 -12.41 8.75
N LYS A 82 15.62 -13.51 9.47
CA LYS A 82 14.54 -14.37 9.98
C LYS A 82 13.95 -13.75 11.23
N SER A 83 12.62 -13.67 11.28
CA SER A 83 11.89 -13.36 12.50
C SER A 83 10.94 -14.52 12.84
N LEU A 84 11.07 -15.09 14.03
CA LEU A 84 10.28 -16.23 14.49
C LEU A 84 9.00 -15.78 15.19
N HIS A 85 7.85 -16.18 14.67
CA HIS A 85 6.56 -15.92 15.28
C HIS A 85 5.94 -17.26 15.70
N GLY A 86 6.28 -17.73 16.90
CA GLY A 86 5.93 -19.08 17.35
C GLY A 86 6.72 -20.13 16.57
N SER A 87 6.04 -20.97 15.78
CA SER A 87 6.68 -21.94 14.88
C SER A 87 7.01 -21.38 13.50
N ASP A 88 6.46 -20.22 13.14
CA ASP A 88 6.52 -19.70 11.79
C ASP A 88 7.73 -18.80 11.59
N ILE A 89 8.39 -18.94 10.43
CA ILE A 89 9.50 -18.09 10.02
C ILE A 89 8.94 -17.01 9.09
N VAL A 90 9.03 -15.76 9.53
CA VAL A 90 8.64 -14.56 8.77
C VAL A 90 9.90 -13.83 8.31
N LYS A 91 9.80 -13.13 7.17
CA LYS A 91 10.87 -12.26 6.68
C LYS A 91 10.79 -10.90 7.37
N ALA A 92 11.92 -10.43 7.90
CA ALA A 92 12.09 -9.06 8.36
C ALA A 92 13.08 -8.34 7.45
N THR A 93 12.68 -7.23 6.87
CA THR A 93 13.56 -6.38 6.05
C THR A 93 14.18 -5.33 6.94
N VAL A 94 15.51 -5.30 6.98
CA VAL A 94 16.27 -4.49 7.93
C VAL A 94 17.42 -3.76 7.24
N ASP A 95 17.74 -2.59 7.76
CA ASP A 95 19.06 -2.00 7.60
C ASP A 95 19.89 -2.40 8.82
N TYR A 96 21.16 -2.74 8.64
CA TYR A 96 22.05 -3.00 9.76
C TYR A 96 23.40 -2.28 9.60
N THR A 97 23.98 -1.89 10.72
CA THR A 97 25.35 -1.39 10.80
C THR A 97 26.16 -2.30 11.70
N ALA A 98 27.24 -2.86 11.15
CA ALA A 98 28.19 -3.70 11.85
C ALA A 98 29.44 -2.88 12.21
N THR A 99 29.81 -2.85 13.48
CA THR A 99 30.91 -2.06 14.03
C THR A 99 31.85 -2.97 14.83
N PRO A 100 33.12 -3.12 14.43
CA PRO A 100 34.08 -3.95 15.16
C PRO A 100 34.47 -3.28 16.49
N ILE A 101 34.78 -4.11 17.50
CA ILE A 101 35.28 -3.67 18.81
C ILE A 101 36.68 -4.26 19.04
N ASP A 102 37.65 -3.37 19.25
CA ASP A 102 39.05 -3.74 19.46
C ASP A 102 39.39 -4.06 20.93
N ASP A 103 38.58 -3.61 21.89
CA ASP A 103 38.89 -3.63 23.34
C ASP A 103 38.37 -4.90 24.06
N ILE A 104 37.86 -5.88 23.32
CA ILE A 104 37.33 -7.15 23.87
C ILE A 104 38.23 -8.31 23.42
N PRO A 105 38.71 -9.17 24.34
CA PRO A 105 39.47 -10.37 23.98
C PRO A 105 38.62 -11.30 23.08
N GLY A 106 39.12 -11.57 21.87
CA GLY A 106 38.35 -12.19 20.80
C GLY A 106 37.58 -11.10 20.04
N SER A 107 38.09 -10.70 18.87
CA SER A 107 37.54 -9.62 18.04
C SER A 107 36.02 -9.70 17.97
N ALA A 108 35.33 -8.71 18.52
CA ALA A 108 33.88 -8.72 18.62
C ALA A 108 33.24 -7.76 17.61
N LEU A 109 31.98 -8.01 17.26
CA LEU A 109 31.24 -7.19 16.30
C LEU A 109 29.89 -6.78 16.90
N ILE A 110 29.65 -5.48 17.05
CA ILE A 110 28.31 -4.96 17.33
C ILE A 110 27.55 -4.91 16.02
N VAL A 111 26.32 -5.41 16.00
CA VAL A 111 25.39 -5.25 14.87
C VAL A 111 24.15 -4.51 15.36
N GLU A 112 24.00 -3.27 14.93
CA GLU A 112 22.80 -2.46 15.15
C GLU A 112 21.84 -2.69 14.00
N ILE A 113 20.59 -3.05 14.30
CA ILE A 113 19.59 -3.45 13.32
C ILE A 113 18.38 -2.51 13.44
N GLN A 114 17.94 -2.00 12.30
CA GLN A 114 16.76 -1.16 12.17
C GLN A 114 15.75 -1.81 11.22
N PRO A 115 14.54 -2.18 11.68
CA PRO A 115 13.49 -2.67 10.80
C PRO A 115 12.98 -1.57 9.88
N ILE A 116 12.81 -1.90 8.60
CA ILE A 116 12.32 -0.96 7.57
C ILE A 116 11.04 -1.43 6.89
N ASP A 117 10.49 -2.61 7.22
CA ASP A 117 9.27 -3.14 6.59
C ASP A 117 8.10 -2.14 6.58
N ARG A 118 7.83 -1.51 7.72
CA ARG A 118 6.77 -0.49 7.84
C ARG A 118 7.04 0.73 6.96
N LEU A 119 8.29 1.18 6.90
CA LEU A 119 8.69 2.32 6.08
C LEU A 119 8.55 1.99 4.58
N LEU A 120 8.95 0.78 4.17
CA LEU A 120 8.78 0.30 2.79
C LEU A 120 7.30 0.20 2.41
N GLN A 121 6.44 -0.29 3.31
CA GLN A 121 5.00 -0.34 3.07
C GLN A 121 4.40 1.06 2.87
N ILE A 122 4.72 2.00 3.76
CA ILE A 122 4.25 3.40 3.64
C ILE A 122 4.69 4.01 2.31
N ASN A 123 5.96 3.80 1.92
CA ASN A 123 6.47 4.30 0.65
C ASN A 123 5.75 3.68 -0.56
N LYS A 124 5.44 2.37 -0.49
CA LYS A 124 4.69 1.69 -1.55
C LYS A 124 3.27 2.24 -1.69
N GLU A 125 2.58 2.44 -0.58
CA GLU A 125 1.22 3.02 -0.56
C GLU A 125 1.22 4.45 -1.11
N ALA A 126 2.20 5.28 -0.69
CA ALA A 126 2.35 6.63 -1.21
C ALA A 126 2.59 6.65 -2.73
N ARG A 127 3.44 5.75 -3.25
CA ARG A 127 3.68 5.62 -4.71
C ARG A 127 2.43 5.23 -5.47
N LEU A 128 1.64 4.28 -4.95
CA LEU A 128 0.37 3.89 -5.57
C LEU A 128 -0.61 5.06 -5.58
N PHE A 129 -0.70 5.81 -4.48
CA PHE A 129 -1.55 6.99 -4.40
C PHE A 129 -1.15 8.06 -5.44
N THR A 130 0.13 8.44 -5.50
CA THR A 130 0.62 9.42 -6.49
C THR A 130 0.40 8.94 -7.93
N SER A 131 0.57 7.64 -8.20
CA SER A 131 0.28 7.06 -9.51
C SER A 131 -1.21 7.20 -9.86
N GLN A 132 -2.10 6.91 -8.91
CA GLN A 132 -3.55 7.04 -9.11
C GLN A 132 -3.97 8.48 -9.37
N GLU A 133 -3.42 9.45 -8.62
CA GLU A 133 -3.67 10.87 -8.86
C GLU A 133 -3.20 11.31 -10.24
N SER A 134 -2.00 10.86 -10.66
CA SER A 134 -1.46 11.16 -11.98
C SER A 134 -2.33 10.57 -13.09
N SER A 135 -2.76 9.31 -12.97
CA SER A 135 -3.68 8.68 -13.90
C SER A 135 -5.02 9.43 -13.98
N ASN A 136 -5.59 9.84 -12.84
CA ASN A 136 -6.82 10.61 -12.80
C ASN A 136 -6.67 11.99 -13.49
N ALA A 137 -5.53 12.67 -13.30
CA ALA A 137 -5.25 13.93 -13.97
C ALA A 137 -5.13 13.77 -15.50
N LEU A 138 -4.43 12.73 -15.95
CA LEU A 138 -4.31 12.40 -17.37
C LEU A 138 -5.67 12.06 -17.99
N LEU A 139 -6.48 11.23 -17.32
CA LEU A 139 -7.84 10.90 -17.76
C LEU A 139 -8.71 12.16 -17.89
N LYS A 140 -8.61 13.10 -16.95
CA LYS A 140 -9.29 14.41 -17.04
C LYS A 140 -8.85 15.21 -18.26
N GLY A 141 -7.54 15.29 -18.52
CA GLY A 141 -7.00 15.95 -19.71
C GLY A 141 -7.53 15.33 -21.00
N LEU A 142 -7.40 14.01 -21.13
CA LEU A 142 -7.89 13.26 -22.29
C LEU A 142 -9.41 13.41 -22.48
N ALA A 143 -10.18 13.39 -21.40
CA ALA A 143 -11.62 13.58 -21.51
C ALA A 143 -11.99 14.96 -22.03
N HIS A 144 -11.25 16.02 -21.65
CA HIS A 144 -11.44 17.33 -22.25
C HIS A 144 -11.10 17.32 -23.75
N GLU A 145 -10.00 16.67 -24.14
CA GLU A 145 -9.59 16.56 -25.54
C GLU A 145 -10.54 15.72 -26.40
N ILE A 146 -11.18 14.68 -25.85
CA ILE A 146 -12.19 13.85 -26.55
C ILE A 146 -13.53 14.58 -26.66
N LYS A 147 -13.91 15.36 -25.65
CA LYS A 147 -15.17 16.13 -25.69
C LYS A 147 -15.20 17.20 -26.76
N ASN A 148 -14.04 17.77 -27.09
CA ASN A 148 -13.92 18.81 -28.11
C ASN A 148 -14.34 18.32 -29.51
N PRO A 149 -13.78 17.24 -30.09
CA PRO A 149 -14.23 16.71 -31.38
C PRO A 149 -15.64 16.14 -31.34
N LEU A 150 -16.10 15.57 -30.22
CA LEU A 150 -17.50 15.13 -30.08
C LEU A 150 -18.48 16.31 -30.13
N GLY A 151 -18.13 17.42 -29.48
CA GLY A 151 -18.89 18.68 -29.56
C GLY A 151 -18.89 19.25 -30.98
N GLY A 152 -17.76 19.21 -31.67
CA GLY A 152 -17.64 19.61 -33.07
C GLY A 152 -18.47 18.75 -34.02
N LEU A 153 -18.42 17.41 -33.87
CA LEU A 153 -19.22 16.47 -34.64
C LEU A 153 -20.72 16.70 -34.44
N ARG A 154 -21.14 16.91 -33.18
CA ARG A 154 -22.52 17.23 -32.85
C ARG A 154 -22.95 18.56 -33.49
N GLY A 155 -22.13 19.60 -33.40
CA GLY A 155 -22.41 20.91 -33.99
C GLY A 155 -22.52 20.86 -35.51
N ALA A 156 -21.61 20.14 -36.18
CA ALA A 156 -21.65 19.95 -37.63
C ALA A 156 -22.91 19.18 -38.07
N ALA A 157 -23.29 18.13 -37.34
CA ALA A 157 -24.52 17.38 -37.60
C ALA A 157 -25.78 18.23 -37.40
N GLN A 158 -25.81 19.11 -36.40
CA GLN A 158 -26.91 20.05 -36.17
C GLN A 158 -27.04 21.08 -37.30
N LEU A 159 -25.90 21.62 -37.79
CA LEU A 159 -25.90 22.53 -38.93
C LEU A 159 -26.40 21.85 -40.20
N LEU A 160 -25.89 20.64 -40.49
CA LEU A 160 -26.36 19.82 -41.61
C LEU A 160 -27.86 19.55 -41.52
N GLU A 161 -28.35 19.14 -40.34
CA GLU A 161 -29.78 18.89 -40.10
C GLU A 161 -30.65 20.12 -40.42
N SER A 162 -30.16 21.33 -40.11
CA SER A 162 -30.86 22.59 -40.37
C SER A 162 -30.88 23.02 -41.83
N GLU A 163 -29.93 22.53 -42.66
CA GLU A 163 -29.84 22.84 -44.09
C GLU A 163 -30.52 21.78 -44.97
N LEU A 164 -30.81 20.59 -44.42
CA LEU A 164 -31.44 19.48 -45.13
C LEU A 164 -32.97 19.61 -45.16
N ASN A 165 -33.55 19.66 -46.35
CA ASN A 165 -35.01 19.73 -46.57
C ASN A 165 -35.67 18.35 -46.78
N ASP A 166 -34.90 17.26 -46.68
CA ASP A 166 -35.36 15.90 -46.94
C ASP A 166 -35.28 15.05 -45.66
N THR A 167 -36.44 14.53 -45.27
CA THR A 167 -36.67 13.72 -44.06
C THR A 167 -35.75 12.51 -43.92
N ALA A 168 -35.26 11.96 -45.04
CA ALA A 168 -34.35 10.81 -45.00
C ALA A 168 -32.96 11.18 -44.45
N PHE A 169 -32.49 12.42 -44.68
CA PHE A 169 -31.19 12.87 -44.18
C PHE A 169 -31.24 13.38 -42.73
N THR A 170 -32.41 13.85 -42.29
CA THR A 170 -32.68 14.22 -40.89
C THR A 170 -32.52 13.04 -39.94
N GLU A 171 -32.89 11.81 -40.37
CA GLU A 171 -32.71 10.61 -39.55
C GLU A 171 -31.22 10.30 -39.32
N TYR A 172 -30.38 10.44 -40.36
CA TYR A 172 -28.93 10.23 -40.23
C TYR A 172 -28.25 11.26 -39.32
N THR A 173 -28.61 12.55 -39.43
CA THR A 173 -28.07 13.59 -38.55
C THR A 173 -28.47 13.38 -37.10
N SER A 174 -29.72 12.95 -36.86
CA SER A 174 -30.21 12.60 -35.51
C SER A 174 -29.41 11.45 -34.89
N ILE A 175 -29.08 10.41 -35.67
CA ILE A 175 -28.24 9.29 -35.20
C ILE A 175 -26.85 9.77 -34.80
N ILE A 176 -26.20 10.62 -35.62
CA ILE A 176 -24.86 11.16 -35.34
C ILE A 176 -24.87 11.97 -34.03
N ILE A 177 -25.88 12.83 -33.84
CA ILE A 177 -26.03 13.63 -32.61
C ILE A 177 -26.19 12.72 -31.39
N LYS A 178 -27.05 11.70 -31.46
CA LYS A 178 -27.27 10.74 -30.37
C LYS A 178 -25.99 9.99 -30.02
N GLU A 179 -25.20 9.56 -31.00
CA GLU A 179 -23.97 8.82 -30.75
C GLU A 179 -22.87 9.73 -30.17
N ALA A 180 -22.78 10.98 -30.61
CA ALA A 180 -21.87 11.96 -30.02
C ALA A 180 -22.21 12.25 -28.55
N ASP A 181 -23.51 12.40 -28.22
CA ASP A 181 -23.96 12.59 -26.83
C ASP A 181 -23.74 11.32 -25.98
N ARG A 182 -23.94 10.13 -26.55
CA ARG A 182 -23.66 8.85 -25.88
C ARG A 182 -22.18 8.71 -25.52
N LEU A 183 -21.28 8.98 -26.46
CA LEU A 183 -19.83 8.92 -26.23
C LEU A 183 -19.40 9.96 -25.20
N ARG A 184 -19.96 11.18 -25.24
CA ARG A 184 -19.70 12.20 -24.22
C ARG A 184 -20.10 11.72 -22.83
N ASN A 185 -21.27 11.10 -22.70
CA ASN A 185 -21.76 10.55 -21.43
C ASN A 185 -20.93 9.36 -20.93
N LEU A 186 -20.34 8.56 -21.84
CA LEU A 186 -19.41 7.50 -21.48
C LEU A 186 -18.11 8.08 -20.91
N VAL A 187 -17.55 9.10 -21.58
CA VAL A 187 -16.36 9.82 -21.12
C VAL A 187 -16.60 10.47 -19.75
N ASP A 188 -17.77 11.06 -19.54
CA ASP A 188 -18.14 11.64 -18.24
C ASP A 188 -18.22 10.60 -17.11
N ARG A 189 -18.69 9.37 -17.39
CA ARG A 189 -18.70 8.27 -16.42
C ARG A 189 -17.30 7.78 -16.07
N MET A 190 -16.38 7.74 -17.04
CA MET A 190 -14.98 7.33 -16.80
C MET A 190 -14.22 8.30 -15.89
N LEU A 191 -14.61 9.58 -15.85
CA LEU A 191 -13.99 10.58 -14.98
C LEU A 191 -14.40 10.48 -13.50
N GLY A 192 -15.36 9.61 -13.19
CA GLY A 192 -15.95 9.51 -11.87
C GLY A 192 -16.75 10.78 -11.48
N PRO A 193 -17.34 10.78 -10.27
CA PRO A 193 -18.23 11.86 -9.85
C PRO A 193 -17.45 13.16 -9.64
N LYS A 194 -17.92 14.25 -10.28
CA LYS A 194 -17.29 15.58 -10.25
C LYS A 194 -17.57 16.38 -8.98
N LYS A 195 -18.57 15.97 -8.18
CA LYS A 195 -18.95 16.69 -6.96
C LYS A 195 -18.16 16.19 -5.75
N PRO A 196 -17.83 17.08 -4.80
CA PRO A 196 -17.39 16.68 -3.47
C PRO A 196 -18.39 15.70 -2.86
N ILE A 197 -17.91 14.81 -2.00
CA ILE A 197 -18.79 13.94 -1.22
C ILE A 197 -19.57 14.84 -0.26
N GLU A 198 -20.90 14.88 -0.39
CA GLU A 198 -21.78 15.64 0.49
C GLU A 198 -22.42 14.70 1.51
N PHE A 199 -21.83 14.68 2.70
CA PHE A 199 -22.36 13.88 3.80
C PHE A 199 -23.67 14.48 4.32
N SER A 200 -24.72 13.67 4.29
CA SER A 200 -26.02 13.99 4.85
C SER A 200 -26.50 12.87 5.76
N ASN A 201 -27.43 13.17 6.66
CA ASN A 201 -28.06 12.16 7.50
C ASN A 201 -29.04 11.35 6.63
N LEU A 202 -28.64 10.14 6.26
CA LEU A 202 -29.28 9.33 5.24
C LEU A 202 -29.83 8.04 5.83
N ASN A 203 -31.06 7.68 5.46
CA ASN A 203 -31.62 6.37 5.76
C ASN A 203 -31.27 5.40 4.63
N ILE A 204 -30.43 4.40 4.92
CA ILE A 204 -29.94 3.43 3.93
C ILE A 204 -31.07 2.70 3.20
N HIS A 205 -32.20 2.45 3.88
CA HIS A 205 -33.37 1.79 3.30
C HIS A 205 -33.97 2.57 2.14
N GLN A 206 -33.95 3.91 2.19
CA GLN A 206 -34.48 4.75 1.10
C GLN A 206 -33.60 4.64 -0.16
N VAL A 207 -32.28 4.54 0.02
CA VAL A 207 -31.34 4.35 -1.08
C VAL A 207 -31.53 2.98 -1.70
N LEU A 208 -31.61 1.93 -0.87
CA LEU A 208 -31.85 0.56 -1.32
C LEU A 208 -33.17 0.45 -2.09
N GLU A 209 -34.27 1.02 -1.59
CA GLU A 209 -35.55 1.01 -2.32
C GLU A 209 -35.47 1.69 -3.68
N ARG A 210 -34.75 2.81 -3.80
CA ARG A 210 -34.56 3.50 -5.07
C ARG A 210 -33.75 2.65 -6.06
N VAL A 211 -32.76 1.90 -5.58
CA VAL A 211 -32.01 0.93 -6.39
C VAL A 211 -32.92 -0.24 -6.81
N MET A 212 -33.72 -0.78 -5.90
CA MET A 212 -34.66 -1.86 -6.20
C MET A 212 -35.66 -1.46 -7.28
N GLN A 213 -36.22 -0.25 -7.22
CA GLN A 213 -37.12 0.27 -8.25
C GLN A 213 -36.45 0.40 -9.63
N LEU A 214 -35.18 0.80 -9.68
CA LEU A 214 -34.40 0.87 -10.91
C LEU A 214 -34.22 -0.53 -11.53
N ILE A 215 -33.87 -1.52 -10.70
CA ILE A 215 -33.67 -2.90 -11.16
C ILE A 215 -35.01 -3.52 -11.58
N GLU A 216 -36.10 -3.30 -10.83
CA GLU A 216 -37.45 -3.76 -11.20
C GLU A 216 -37.88 -3.20 -12.56
N ALA A 217 -37.57 -1.93 -12.84
CA ALA A 217 -37.89 -1.30 -14.13
C ALA A 217 -37.06 -1.86 -15.30
N GLU A 218 -35.82 -2.30 -15.06
CA GLU A 218 -34.92 -2.81 -16.09
C GLU A 218 -35.14 -4.30 -16.38
N VAL A 219 -35.42 -5.09 -15.34
CA VAL A 219 -35.46 -6.55 -15.40
C VAL A 219 -36.91 -7.08 -15.54
N GLY A 220 -37.90 -6.31 -15.11
CA GLY A 220 -39.30 -6.74 -15.09
C GLY A 220 -39.49 -8.02 -14.25
N ASP A 221 -40.30 -8.96 -14.75
CA ASP A 221 -40.61 -10.22 -14.05
C ASP A 221 -39.56 -11.34 -14.27
N GLN A 222 -38.39 -11.04 -14.83
CA GLN A 222 -37.38 -12.06 -15.13
C GLN A 222 -36.63 -12.57 -13.89
N ILE A 223 -36.61 -11.78 -12.81
CA ILE A 223 -35.92 -12.10 -11.55
C ILE A 223 -36.84 -11.76 -10.38
N GLU A 224 -36.99 -12.70 -9.44
CA GLU A 224 -37.71 -12.46 -8.18
C GLU A 224 -36.81 -11.66 -7.21
N LEU A 225 -37.19 -10.42 -6.94
CA LEU A 225 -36.49 -9.53 -6.03
C LEU A 225 -37.09 -9.60 -4.62
N ARG A 226 -36.29 -10.05 -3.63
CA ARG A 226 -36.70 -10.13 -2.21
C ARG A 226 -36.03 -9.05 -1.38
N ARG A 227 -36.83 -8.36 -0.56
CA ARG A 227 -36.39 -7.31 0.38
C ARG A 227 -36.39 -7.89 1.79
N ASP A 228 -35.22 -8.02 2.40
CA ASP A 228 -35.06 -8.46 3.79
C ASP A 228 -34.13 -7.46 4.49
N TYR A 229 -34.73 -6.41 5.04
CA TYR A 229 -33.99 -5.32 5.68
C TYR A 229 -34.22 -5.34 7.18
N ASP A 230 -33.19 -5.03 7.96
CA ASP A 230 -33.29 -4.81 9.40
C ASP A 230 -33.73 -3.36 9.69
N PRO A 231 -34.97 -3.12 10.16
CA PRO A 231 -35.49 -1.77 10.39
C PRO A 231 -34.79 -1.02 11.53
N SER A 232 -33.98 -1.72 12.34
CA SER A 232 -33.27 -1.12 13.47
C SER A 232 -32.00 -0.38 13.08
N ILE A 233 -31.54 -0.53 11.82
CA ILE A 233 -30.33 0.15 11.33
C ILE A 233 -30.56 1.67 11.37
N PRO A 234 -29.74 2.43 12.12
CA PRO A 234 -29.90 3.87 12.23
C PRO A 234 -29.48 4.60 10.95
N ASN A 235 -29.83 5.88 10.86
CA ASN A 235 -29.36 6.73 9.78
C ASN A 235 -27.82 6.85 9.81
N LEU A 236 -27.24 6.95 8.62
CA LEU A 236 -25.81 7.03 8.39
C LEU A 236 -25.44 8.42 7.91
N SER A 237 -24.27 8.90 8.33
CA SER A 237 -23.65 10.06 7.69
C SER A 237 -23.00 9.57 6.39
N ALA A 238 -23.69 9.74 5.27
CA ALA A 238 -23.27 9.25 3.95
C ALA A 238 -23.71 10.21 2.83
N ASP A 239 -23.10 10.05 1.66
CA ASP A 239 -23.56 10.68 0.42
C ASP A 239 -24.50 9.70 -0.29
N GLY A 240 -25.71 10.14 -0.63
CA GLY A 240 -26.72 9.28 -1.25
C GLY A 240 -26.51 9.07 -2.76
N GLU A 241 -25.61 9.82 -3.38
CA GLU A 241 -25.31 9.76 -4.82
C GLU A 241 -23.99 9.05 -5.15
N ARG A 242 -23.19 8.62 -4.15
CA ARG A 242 -21.87 7.98 -4.32
C ARG A 242 -21.65 6.82 -3.36
#